data_AF-A0A940I739-F1
#
_entry.id   AF-A0A940I739-F1
#
_cell.length_a   1.000
_cell.length_b   1.000
_cell.length_c   1.000
_cell.angle_alpha   90.00
_cell.angle_beta   90.00
_cell.angle_gamma   90.00
#
_symmetry.space_group_name_H-M   'P 1'
#
loop_
_entity.id
_entity.type
_entity.pdbx_description
1 polymer ?
#
loop_
_entity_poly.entity_id
_entity_poly.type
_entity_poly.pdbx_seq_one_letter_code
_entity_poly.pdbx_strand_id
1 'polypeptide(L)'
;MRKNICFIMVYLFLFILVAFSTDTIFVADKGGSLLIFDTTNLERPTFLSSVDYDEENFLDSTKIIGMRDDYLFLHGYRTLSVVNIADIKKPKRVLTYKNYWPKIEATAIYDDYLLIAGHNTFLMLDASIPENLHAVTLFKINGEVFDIATNDYCAFLAMGNKGLQVLDISNPKDIKVITIFNEFPVYAIYTKMNFLYLLTDNELMIFDISDIYTPKEVFRKSGITGQILTEDSGNLFIKRNKDLLILTITGHELYKILEFNGFFFSSFESMKVKNSIIYVANGDLGLFIYQLDNNDKLILLSRYHPEENEKMPLNIIDKVFLFNGKATNVVLGYETNNKHIGDEVELIDISDPHNPICLGNIPYAYDYIIIGDYLYCANSYFEKTGIYFGFTIIDYKSLALTKLKSVPAPRELLHPVLFNSNSKFLFVLYDDAGSSIIEVLDVKDPFNPEVVSRFEINDDCMDFCVDENNLYFIGRLNSDLRIFSIEDINKPKEIWKKGFLYPFRIVCSDGFLYIYCDDGTWKINIEDKANPKIIVKRSSMIIMDVYVP
;
A
#
# COMPACT_ATOMS: atom_id res chain seq x y z
N MET A 1 -4.73 -29.59 5.50
CA MET A 1 -3.42 -28.92 5.29
C MET A 1 -3.05 -28.71 3.81
N ARG A 2 -4.00 -28.42 2.90
CA ARG A 2 -3.72 -28.01 1.50
C ARG A 2 -4.76 -27.01 0.97
N LYS A 3 -5.28 -26.12 1.83
CA LYS A 3 -6.26 -25.08 1.45
C LYS A 3 -5.85 -23.65 1.84
N ASN A 4 -4.72 -23.47 2.55
CA ASN A 4 -4.28 -22.13 2.99
C ASN A 4 -3.40 -21.39 1.95
N ILE A 5 -3.20 -21.96 0.75
CA ILE A 5 -2.26 -21.42 -0.24
C ILE A 5 -2.95 -20.45 -1.24
N CYS A 6 -4.28 -20.36 -1.27
CA CYS A 6 -4.97 -19.38 -2.14
C CYS A 6 -5.31 -18.04 -1.45
N PHE A 7 -5.15 -17.91 -0.14
CA PHE A 7 -5.64 -16.74 0.61
C PHE A 7 -4.63 -15.59 0.77
N ILE A 8 -3.36 -15.84 0.41
CA ILE A 8 -2.28 -14.85 0.45
C ILE A 8 -2.34 -13.87 -0.75
N MET A 9 -3.06 -14.20 -1.82
CA MET A 9 -2.97 -13.47 -3.10
C MET A 9 -3.67 -12.10 -3.13
N VAL A 10 -4.73 -11.91 -2.34
CA VAL A 10 -5.40 -10.60 -2.22
C VAL A 10 -4.68 -9.71 -1.21
N TYR A 11 -4.08 -10.32 -0.19
CA TYR A 11 -3.20 -9.65 0.77
C TYR A 11 -1.95 -9.09 0.05
N LEU A 12 -1.30 -9.87 -0.83
CA LEU A 12 -0.08 -9.45 -1.53
C LEU A 12 -0.21 -8.13 -2.33
N PHE A 13 -1.38 -7.81 -2.88
CA PHE A 13 -1.50 -6.71 -3.84
C PHE A 13 -1.56 -5.31 -3.21
N LEU A 14 -2.12 -5.16 -2.01
CA LEU A 14 -2.08 -3.87 -1.30
C LEU A 14 -0.67 -3.62 -0.68
N PHE A 15 0.10 -4.69 -0.43
CA PHE A 15 1.43 -4.63 0.18
C PHE A 15 2.59 -4.39 -0.81
N ILE A 16 2.45 -4.73 -2.09
CA ILE A 16 3.55 -4.65 -3.07
C ILE A 16 3.87 -3.21 -3.52
N LEU A 17 2.98 -2.21 -3.31
CA LEU A 17 3.09 -0.92 -4.00
C LEU A 17 3.18 0.36 -3.17
N VAL A 18 3.25 0.32 -1.83
CA VAL A 18 3.33 1.58 -1.05
C VAL A 18 4.73 1.78 -0.47
N ALA A 19 5.55 2.54 -1.22
CA ALA A 19 6.72 3.25 -0.73
C ALA A 19 6.42 4.74 -0.84
N PHE A 20 6.94 5.52 0.10
CA PHE A 20 6.82 6.99 0.23
C PHE A 20 5.81 7.48 1.26
N SER A 21 6.22 8.60 1.86
CA SER A 21 5.94 9.12 3.20
C SER A 21 4.56 9.76 3.33
N THR A 22 3.51 9.00 3.09
CA THR A 22 2.15 9.51 3.25
C THR A 22 1.41 8.69 4.27
N ASP A 23 0.80 9.40 5.21
CA ASP A 23 -0.14 8.85 6.18
C ASP A 23 -1.44 8.42 5.49
N THR A 24 -1.52 8.40 4.15
CA THR A 24 -2.76 8.10 3.42
C THR A 24 -2.49 7.46 2.06
N ILE A 25 -3.20 6.38 1.75
CA ILE A 25 -3.23 5.74 0.43
C ILE A 25 -4.63 5.76 -0.18
N PHE A 26 -4.66 5.78 -1.51
CA PHE A 26 -5.88 5.76 -2.30
C PHE A 26 -5.92 4.49 -3.13
N VAL A 27 -7.00 3.71 -3.02
CA VAL A 27 -7.14 2.42 -3.68
C VAL A 27 -8.36 2.46 -4.58
N ALA A 28 -8.15 2.26 -5.88
CA ALA A 28 -9.23 2.06 -6.84
C ALA A 28 -9.65 0.59 -6.83
N ASP A 29 -10.89 0.32 -6.42
CA ASP A 29 -11.49 -1.01 -6.48
C ASP A 29 -12.26 -1.23 -7.78
N LYS A 30 -12.14 -2.43 -8.34
CA LYS A 30 -12.83 -2.90 -9.56
C LYS A 30 -14.34 -2.74 -9.47
N GLY A 31 -14.89 -2.82 -8.26
CA GLY A 31 -16.30 -2.63 -8.03
C GLY A 31 -16.79 -1.19 -8.23
N GLY A 32 -15.91 -0.24 -8.55
CA GLY A 32 -16.28 1.14 -8.81
C GLY A 32 -16.32 1.96 -7.52
N SER A 33 -15.31 1.84 -6.67
CA SER A 33 -15.15 2.71 -5.51
C SER A 33 -13.69 3.09 -5.32
N LEU A 34 -13.45 4.33 -4.89
CA LEU A 34 -12.18 4.75 -4.33
C LEU A 34 -12.24 4.59 -2.83
N LEU A 35 -11.26 3.87 -2.29
CA LEU A 35 -11.09 3.64 -0.88
C LEU A 35 -9.90 4.46 -0.41
N ILE A 36 -10.05 5.15 0.70
CA ILE A 36 -9.01 5.99 1.29
C ILE A 36 -8.64 5.35 2.62
N PHE A 37 -7.36 5.07 2.82
CA PHE A 37 -6.86 4.48 4.07
C PHE A 37 -5.80 5.38 4.67
N ASP A 38 -5.82 5.53 5.98
CA ASP A 38 -4.71 6.04 6.77
C ASP A 38 -3.67 4.92 6.94
N THR A 39 -2.45 5.24 6.55
CA THR A 39 -1.31 4.33 6.54
C THR A 39 -0.22 4.72 7.52
N THR A 40 -0.53 5.52 8.54
CA THR A 40 0.38 5.72 9.70
C THR A 40 0.82 4.38 10.29
N ASN A 41 -0.07 3.38 10.30
CA ASN A 41 0.28 1.98 10.51
C ASN A 41 0.16 1.19 9.21
N LEU A 42 1.30 0.92 8.57
CA LEU A 42 1.35 0.22 7.27
C LEU A 42 0.99 -1.27 7.33
N GLU A 43 0.98 -1.89 8.50
CA GLU A 43 0.51 -3.28 8.66
C GLU A 43 -0.98 -3.35 8.95
N ARG A 44 -1.56 -2.26 9.45
CA ARG A 44 -2.99 -2.12 9.67
C ARG A 44 -3.49 -0.78 9.13
N PRO A 45 -3.48 -0.60 7.79
CA PRO A 45 -4.10 0.57 7.19
C PRO A 45 -5.52 0.72 7.72
N THR A 46 -5.82 1.86 8.32
CA THR A 46 -7.16 2.13 8.84
C THR A 46 -7.96 2.80 7.73
N PHE A 47 -9.08 2.19 7.36
CA PHE A 47 -9.92 2.78 6.32
C PHE A 47 -10.54 4.08 6.83
N LEU A 48 -10.29 5.17 6.13
CA LEU A 48 -10.79 6.48 6.48
C LEU A 48 -12.17 6.70 5.92
N SER A 49 -12.32 6.52 4.61
CA SER A 49 -13.54 6.86 3.88
C SER A 49 -13.53 6.25 2.47
N SER A 50 -14.66 6.35 1.77
CA SER A 50 -14.75 5.93 0.37
C SER A 50 -15.64 6.84 -0.46
N VAL A 51 -15.43 6.79 -1.77
CA VAL A 51 -16.29 7.43 -2.76
C VAL A 51 -16.72 6.37 -3.77
N ASP A 52 -18.02 6.13 -3.88
CA ASP A 52 -18.58 5.25 -4.90
C ASP A 52 -18.66 5.95 -6.27
N TYR A 53 -18.37 5.19 -7.31
CA TYR A 53 -18.56 5.54 -8.71
C TYR A 53 -19.74 4.77 -9.29
N ASP A 54 -20.29 5.25 -10.41
CA ASP A 54 -21.48 4.64 -11.00
C ASP A 54 -21.09 3.31 -11.67
N GLU A 55 -21.72 2.21 -11.22
CA GLU A 55 -21.32 0.82 -11.50
C GLU A 55 -21.24 0.46 -12.99
N GLU A 56 -22.01 1.12 -13.87
CA GLU A 56 -22.08 0.69 -15.28
C GLU A 56 -20.85 1.01 -16.13
N ASN A 57 -19.93 1.89 -15.69
CA ASN A 57 -18.81 2.37 -16.54
C ASN A 57 -17.40 2.27 -15.92
N PHE A 58 -17.27 1.82 -14.66
CA PHE A 58 -15.99 1.70 -13.94
C PHE A 58 -15.51 0.25 -13.76
N LEU A 59 -16.30 -0.72 -14.21
CA LEU A 59 -15.94 -2.14 -14.15
C LEU A 59 -14.66 -2.40 -14.96
N ASP A 60 -13.71 -3.10 -14.32
CA ASP A 60 -12.53 -3.72 -14.94
C ASP A 60 -11.41 -2.78 -15.43
N SER A 61 -11.47 -1.47 -15.18
CA SER A 61 -10.44 -0.53 -15.67
C SER A 61 -10.23 0.75 -14.86
N THR A 62 -10.69 0.81 -13.60
CA THR A 62 -10.50 2.01 -12.79
C THR A 62 -9.03 2.23 -12.47
N LYS A 63 -8.47 3.38 -12.84
CA LYS A 63 -7.11 3.80 -12.45
C LYS A 63 -7.12 5.21 -11.88
N ILE A 64 -6.13 5.49 -11.03
CA ILE A 64 -5.87 6.81 -10.49
C ILE A 64 -4.83 7.47 -11.39
N ILE A 65 -5.22 8.58 -12.01
CA ILE A 65 -4.34 9.35 -12.90
C ILE A 65 -3.26 10.06 -12.08
N GLY A 66 -3.65 10.58 -10.91
CA GLY A 66 -2.80 11.32 -9.99
C GLY A 66 -3.61 12.32 -9.18
N MET A 67 -2.91 13.15 -8.39
CA MET A 67 -3.50 14.24 -7.65
C MET A 67 -2.96 15.60 -8.08
N ARG A 68 -3.77 16.64 -7.87
CA ARG A 68 -3.32 18.02 -7.87
C ARG A 68 -4.02 18.76 -6.76
N ASP A 69 -3.24 19.40 -5.90
CA ASP A 69 -3.73 19.99 -4.64
C ASP A 69 -4.61 18.97 -3.89
N ASP A 70 -5.83 19.34 -3.53
CA ASP A 70 -6.79 18.50 -2.85
C ASP A 70 -7.71 17.72 -3.80
N TYR A 71 -7.30 17.45 -5.04
CA TYR A 71 -8.14 16.76 -6.03
C TYR A 71 -7.46 15.53 -6.61
N LEU A 72 -8.14 14.39 -6.49
CA LEU A 72 -7.76 13.14 -7.12
C LEU A 72 -8.51 12.95 -8.44
N PHE A 73 -7.76 12.62 -9.49
CA PHE A 73 -8.28 12.34 -10.82
C PHE A 73 -8.25 10.85 -11.09
N LEU A 74 -9.38 10.29 -11.51
CA LEU A 74 -9.51 8.88 -11.79
C LEU A 74 -10.17 8.68 -13.13
N HIS A 75 -9.83 7.60 -13.82
CA HIS A 75 -10.56 7.18 -15.00
C HIS A 75 -11.11 5.76 -14.85
N GLY A 76 -12.29 5.53 -15.40
CA GLY A 76 -12.82 4.19 -15.68
C GLY A 76 -12.59 3.82 -17.15
N TYR A 77 -13.47 2.99 -17.69
CA TYR A 77 -13.34 2.51 -19.08
C TYR A 77 -13.49 3.65 -20.11
N ARG A 78 -14.46 4.55 -19.87
CA ARG A 78 -14.82 5.70 -20.73
C ARG A 78 -15.34 6.89 -19.92
N THR A 79 -14.92 6.99 -18.68
CA THR A 79 -15.38 8.01 -17.75
C THR A 79 -14.20 8.56 -16.99
N LEU A 80 -14.31 9.82 -16.60
CA LEU A 80 -13.35 10.45 -15.71
C LEU A 80 -14.09 10.99 -14.50
N SER A 81 -13.55 10.75 -13.32
CA SER A 81 -14.08 11.22 -12.05
C SER A 81 -13.04 12.13 -11.39
N VAL A 82 -13.55 13.19 -10.76
CA VAL A 82 -12.74 14.07 -9.93
C VAL A 82 -13.29 14.02 -8.52
N VAL A 83 -12.40 13.75 -7.57
CA VAL A 83 -12.74 13.64 -6.15
C VAL A 83 -11.96 14.71 -5.40
N ASN A 84 -12.67 15.62 -4.75
CA ASN A 84 -12.08 16.52 -3.76
C ASN A 84 -11.79 15.71 -2.48
N ILE A 85 -10.55 15.78 -2.02
CA ILE A 85 -9.99 15.07 -0.87
C ILE A 85 -9.43 16.04 0.20
N ALA A 86 -9.84 17.31 0.18
CA ALA A 86 -9.41 18.32 1.17
C ALA A 86 -9.76 17.89 2.60
N ASP A 87 -10.88 17.17 2.74
CA ASP A 87 -11.19 16.38 3.93
C ASP A 87 -11.19 14.89 3.53
N ILE A 88 -10.09 14.20 3.80
CA ILE A 88 -9.92 12.76 3.51
C ILE A 88 -10.93 11.86 4.25
N LYS A 89 -11.62 12.37 5.27
CA LYS A 89 -12.71 11.66 5.96
C LYS A 89 -14.08 11.95 5.34
N LYS A 90 -14.18 12.96 4.48
CA LYS A 90 -15.40 13.32 3.75
C LYS A 90 -15.09 13.66 2.30
N PRO A 91 -14.44 12.74 1.57
CA PRO A 91 -14.12 12.97 0.18
C PRO A 91 -15.41 13.15 -0.61
N LYS A 92 -15.37 14.06 -1.59
CA LYS A 92 -16.54 14.37 -2.39
C LYS A 92 -16.20 14.23 -3.87
N ARG A 93 -16.93 13.33 -4.56
CA ARG A 93 -16.95 13.34 -6.02
C ARG A 93 -17.59 14.66 -6.49
N VAL A 94 -16.78 15.54 -7.03
CA VAL A 94 -17.21 16.87 -7.50
C VAL A 94 -17.61 16.84 -8.98
N LEU A 95 -17.07 15.89 -9.74
CA LEU A 95 -17.36 15.75 -11.16
C LEU A 95 -17.36 14.29 -11.60
N THR A 96 -18.27 13.95 -12.52
CA THR A 96 -18.17 12.76 -13.35
C THR A 96 -18.35 13.18 -14.79
N TYR A 97 -17.25 13.16 -15.54
CA TYR A 97 -17.25 13.51 -16.94
C TYR A 97 -17.56 12.26 -17.77
N LYS A 98 -18.83 12.11 -18.13
CA LYS A 98 -19.35 11.02 -18.97
C LYS A 98 -19.45 11.51 -20.40
N ASN A 99 -18.34 11.48 -21.12
CA ASN A 99 -18.37 11.70 -22.56
C ASN A 99 -17.93 10.39 -23.22
N TYR A 100 -18.57 9.99 -24.31
CA TYR A 100 -18.29 8.72 -25.01
C TYR A 100 -16.95 8.80 -25.73
N TRP A 101 -15.88 8.85 -24.96
CA TRP A 101 -14.52 8.83 -25.44
C TRP A 101 -14.14 7.41 -25.85
N PRO A 102 -13.14 7.27 -26.73
CA PRO A 102 -12.49 5.99 -26.92
C PRO A 102 -11.96 5.46 -25.58
N LYS A 103 -11.79 4.14 -25.51
CA LYS A 103 -11.22 3.44 -24.35
C LYS A 103 -9.95 4.17 -23.89
N ILE A 104 -9.91 4.53 -22.62
CA ILE A 104 -8.75 5.18 -22.00
C ILE A 104 -7.72 4.09 -21.71
N GLU A 105 -6.56 4.19 -22.34
CA GLU A 105 -5.47 3.22 -22.16
C GLU A 105 -4.36 3.78 -21.28
N ALA A 106 -4.06 5.06 -21.45
CA ALA A 106 -2.99 5.75 -20.76
C ALA A 106 -3.37 7.19 -20.42
N THR A 107 -2.87 7.67 -19.29
CA THR A 107 -3.17 8.99 -18.75
C THR A 107 -1.94 9.60 -18.10
N ALA A 108 -1.84 10.93 -18.12
CA ALA A 108 -0.83 11.67 -17.38
C ALA A 108 -1.36 13.04 -16.93
N ILE A 109 -0.71 13.63 -15.94
CA ILE A 109 -0.92 15.03 -15.54
C ILE A 109 0.23 15.87 -16.09
N TYR A 110 -0.10 17.04 -16.63
CA TYR A 110 0.84 18.04 -17.11
C TYR A 110 0.35 19.42 -16.65
N ASP A 111 0.98 20.00 -15.63
CA ASP A 111 0.50 21.21 -14.94
C ASP A 111 -1.01 21.13 -14.63
N ASP A 112 -1.79 22.00 -15.27
CA ASP A 112 -3.23 22.11 -15.13
C ASP A 112 -4.01 21.22 -16.12
N TYR A 113 -3.33 20.33 -16.85
CA TYR A 113 -3.94 19.52 -17.90
C TYR A 113 -3.94 18.03 -17.58
N LEU A 114 -5.06 17.36 -17.88
CA LEU A 114 -5.14 15.90 -17.94
C LEU A 114 -4.93 15.47 -19.38
N LEU A 115 -3.95 14.61 -19.59
CA LEU A 115 -3.65 13.99 -20.87
C LEU A 115 -4.26 12.59 -20.87
N ILE A 116 -5.06 12.29 -21.89
CA ILE A 116 -5.78 11.03 -22.01
C ILE A 116 -5.53 10.49 -23.41
N ALA A 117 -4.95 9.31 -23.50
CA ALA A 117 -4.78 8.62 -24.78
C ALA A 117 -5.54 7.30 -24.81
N GLY A 118 -6.01 6.98 -26.01
CA GLY A 118 -6.70 5.74 -26.32
C GLY A 118 -6.49 5.37 -27.78
N HIS A 119 -7.35 4.49 -28.30
CA HIS A 119 -7.30 4.11 -29.72
C HIS A 119 -7.52 5.31 -30.64
N ASN A 120 -6.47 5.72 -31.34
CA ASN A 120 -6.41 6.76 -32.36
C ASN A 120 -6.70 8.20 -31.87
N THR A 121 -6.71 8.44 -30.56
CA THR A 121 -6.95 9.78 -30.01
C THR A 121 -6.03 10.09 -28.85
N PHE A 122 -5.55 11.33 -28.84
CA PHE A 122 -4.97 12.01 -27.70
C PHE A 122 -5.89 13.19 -27.35
N LEU A 123 -6.35 13.25 -26.11
CA LEU A 123 -7.26 14.27 -25.60
C LEU A 123 -6.55 15.00 -24.47
N MET A 124 -6.58 16.32 -24.55
CA MET A 124 -6.12 17.19 -23.47
C MET A 124 -7.30 17.93 -22.88
N LEU A 125 -7.47 17.78 -21.57
CA LEU A 125 -8.49 18.46 -20.79
C LEU A 125 -7.84 19.51 -19.92
N ASP A 126 -8.40 20.71 -19.91
CA ASP A 126 -8.07 21.73 -18.92
C ASP A 126 -8.74 21.35 -17.59
N ALA A 127 -7.90 21.18 -16.58
CA ALA A 127 -8.25 20.86 -15.21
C ALA A 127 -7.92 21.97 -14.22
N SER A 128 -7.53 23.18 -14.68
CA SER A 128 -7.25 24.36 -13.83
C SER A 128 -8.37 24.64 -12.81
N ILE A 129 -9.61 24.30 -13.18
CA ILE A 129 -10.75 24.20 -12.25
C ILE A 129 -11.20 22.73 -12.22
N PRO A 130 -10.79 21.93 -11.21
CA PRO A 130 -11.06 20.48 -11.17
C PRO A 130 -12.55 20.12 -11.20
N GLU A 131 -13.43 21.00 -10.71
CA GLU A 131 -14.87 20.83 -10.76
C GLU A 131 -15.48 21.03 -12.15
N ASN A 132 -14.73 21.63 -13.08
CA ASN A 132 -15.20 21.96 -14.42
C ASN A 132 -14.13 21.66 -15.48
N LEU A 133 -13.95 20.38 -15.75
CA LEU A 133 -13.08 19.93 -16.83
C LEU A 133 -13.68 20.24 -18.18
N HIS A 134 -12.85 20.72 -19.10
CA HIS A 134 -13.26 20.93 -20.48
C HIS A 134 -12.17 20.53 -21.46
N ALA A 135 -12.60 19.97 -22.60
CA ALA A 135 -11.68 19.57 -23.65
C ALA A 135 -11.08 20.82 -24.31
N VAL A 136 -9.76 20.89 -24.32
CA VAL A 136 -9.01 21.93 -25.04
C VAL A 136 -8.74 21.47 -26.46
N THR A 137 -8.25 20.23 -26.60
CA THR A 137 -7.85 19.67 -27.88
C THR A 137 -8.15 18.18 -27.96
N LEU A 138 -8.70 17.77 -29.10
CA LEU A 138 -8.79 16.38 -29.53
C LEU A 138 -7.85 16.18 -30.72
N PHE A 139 -6.70 15.57 -30.47
CA PHE A 139 -5.68 15.31 -31.47
C PHE A 139 -5.78 13.87 -31.96
N LYS A 140 -5.83 13.69 -33.29
CA LYS A 140 -5.90 12.36 -33.88
C LYS A 140 -4.49 11.77 -33.98
N ILE A 141 -4.29 10.66 -33.29
CA ILE A 141 -3.12 9.80 -33.45
C ILE A 141 -3.52 8.56 -34.29
N ASN A 142 -2.54 7.80 -34.76
CA ASN A 142 -2.81 6.58 -35.52
C ASN A 142 -2.23 5.39 -34.78
N GLY A 143 -2.99 4.78 -33.88
CA GLY A 143 -2.56 3.64 -33.07
C GLY A 143 -3.18 3.61 -31.68
N GLU A 144 -2.81 2.57 -30.95
CA GLU A 144 -3.08 2.41 -29.53
C GLU A 144 -1.91 2.97 -28.74
N VAL A 145 -2.19 3.57 -27.58
CA VAL A 145 -1.17 4.12 -26.68
C VAL A 145 -1.17 3.27 -25.42
N PHE A 146 -0.02 2.74 -25.04
CA PHE A 146 0.15 1.87 -23.89
C PHE A 146 0.55 2.67 -22.63
N ASP A 147 1.22 3.80 -22.82
CA ASP A 147 1.74 4.61 -21.74
C ASP A 147 2.00 6.06 -22.19
N ILE A 148 1.92 7.01 -21.26
CA ILE A 148 2.19 8.44 -21.47
C ILE A 148 3.17 8.93 -20.42
N ALA A 149 4.23 9.59 -20.86
CA ALA A 149 5.11 10.36 -19.99
C ALA A 149 5.17 11.82 -20.46
N THR A 150 5.46 12.73 -19.54
CA THR A 150 5.49 14.18 -19.81
C THR A 150 6.82 14.78 -19.37
N ASN A 151 7.23 15.85 -20.04
CA ASN A 151 8.34 16.71 -19.60
C ASN A 151 8.06 18.13 -20.08
N ASP A 152 7.97 19.10 -19.16
CA ASP A 152 7.81 20.57 -19.30
C ASP A 152 6.90 21.13 -20.39
N TYR A 153 6.98 20.66 -21.64
CA TYR A 153 6.18 21.08 -22.79
C TYR A 153 5.85 19.94 -23.77
N CYS A 154 6.17 18.69 -23.43
CA CYS A 154 6.06 17.53 -24.31
C CYS A 154 5.27 16.39 -23.69
N ALA A 155 4.53 15.68 -24.56
CA ALA A 155 3.98 14.36 -24.29
C ALA A 155 4.69 13.29 -25.14
N PHE A 156 5.11 12.22 -24.48
CA PHE A 156 5.70 11.04 -25.09
C PHE A 156 4.65 9.93 -25.06
N LEU A 157 4.33 9.33 -26.21
CA LEU A 157 3.30 8.31 -26.34
C LEU A 157 3.93 6.97 -26.73
N ALA A 158 3.86 5.99 -25.84
CA ALA A 158 4.26 4.62 -26.14
C ALA A 158 3.19 3.95 -27.01
N MET A 159 3.48 3.66 -28.28
CA MET A 159 2.47 3.19 -29.25
C MET A 159 2.62 1.71 -29.63
N GLY A 160 3.22 0.90 -28.75
CA GLY A 160 3.47 -0.52 -28.98
C GLY A 160 4.30 -0.71 -30.23
N ASN A 161 3.86 -1.58 -31.15
CA ASN A 161 4.56 -1.85 -32.42
C ASN A 161 4.71 -0.64 -33.37
N LYS A 162 4.04 0.49 -33.09
CA LYS A 162 4.24 1.74 -33.84
C LYS A 162 5.34 2.62 -33.25
N GLY A 163 5.95 2.18 -32.16
CA GLY A 163 7.08 2.81 -31.48
C GLY A 163 6.67 3.98 -30.61
N LEU A 164 7.39 5.10 -30.71
CA LEU A 164 7.19 6.29 -29.87
C LEU A 164 6.71 7.46 -30.74
N GLN A 165 5.65 8.14 -30.30
CA GLN A 165 5.25 9.43 -30.87
C GLN A 165 5.50 10.55 -29.86
N VAL A 166 6.19 11.60 -30.29
CA VAL A 166 6.51 12.77 -29.45
C VAL A 166 5.68 13.96 -29.91
N LEU A 167 4.97 14.56 -28.97
CA LEU A 167 4.07 15.69 -29.19
C LEU A 167 4.57 16.93 -28.45
N ASP A 168 4.62 18.07 -29.14
CA ASP A 168 4.69 19.39 -28.55
C ASP A 168 3.30 19.75 -28.03
N ILE A 169 3.20 19.93 -26.72
CA ILE A 169 1.98 20.32 -26.01
C ILE A 169 2.11 21.70 -25.35
N SER A 170 3.17 22.47 -25.67
CA SER A 170 3.41 23.83 -25.14
C SER A 170 2.26 24.79 -25.43
N ASN A 171 1.60 24.63 -26.59
CA ASN A 171 0.36 25.32 -26.91
C ASN A 171 -0.80 24.31 -26.88
N PRO A 172 -1.63 24.36 -25.83
CA PRO A 172 -2.71 23.43 -25.66
C PRO A 172 -3.70 23.34 -26.83
N LYS A 173 -3.82 24.40 -27.65
CA LYS A 173 -4.74 24.49 -28.79
C LYS A 173 -4.10 24.13 -30.14
N ASP A 174 -2.79 23.92 -30.17
CA ASP A 174 -2.02 23.68 -31.39
C ASP A 174 -0.95 22.62 -31.13
N ILE A 175 -1.41 21.39 -30.84
CA ILE A 175 -0.53 20.23 -30.64
C ILE A 175 0.16 19.88 -31.95
N LYS A 176 1.48 19.69 -31.89
CA LYS A 176 2.30 19.32 -33.05
C LYS A 176 3.00 18.00 -32.81
N VAL A 177 3.09 17.19 -33.85
CA VAL A 177 4.00 16.04 -33.84
C VAL A 177 5.40 16.59 -34.04
N ILE A 178 6.26 16.37 -33.05
CA ILE A 178 7.68 16.68 -33.15
C ILE A 178 8.37 15.61 -33.98
N THR A 179 8.22 14.35 -33.55
CA THR A 179 8.84 13.21 -34.20
C THR A 179 8.08 11.92 -33.94
N ILE A 180 8.33 10.92 -34.77
CA ILE A 180 7.82 9.55 -34.65
C ILE A 180 9.01 8.61 -34.83
N PHE A 181 9.26 7.78 -33.82
CA PHE A 181 10.19 6.65 -33.90
C PHE A 181 9.37 5.39 -34.12
N ASN A 182 9.53 4.73 -35.26
CA ASN A 182 8.75 3.55 -35.65
C ASN A 182 9.62 2.32 -35.92
N GLU A 183 10.89 2.39 -35.55
CA GLU A 183 11.90 1.37 -35.83
C GLU A 183 11.92 0.25 -34.75
N PHE A 184 11.25 0.47 -33.62
CA PHE A 184 11.22 -0.43 -32.46
C PHE A 184 9.89 -0.29 -31.72
N PRO A 185 9.40 -1.34 -31.05
CA PRO A 185 8.19 -1.25 -30.26
C PRO A 185 8.43 -0.54 -28.93
N VAL A 186 7.46 0.19 -28.39
CA VAL A 186 7.57 0.86 -27.08
C VAL A 186 6.30 0.61 -26.27
N TYR A 187 6.45 0.03 -25.07
CA TYR A 187 5.32 -0.39 -24.23
C TYR A 187 5.23 0.35 -22.90
N ALA A 188 6.37 0.74 -22.33
CA ALA A 188 6.42 1.52 -21.10
C ALA A 188 7.44 2.64 -21.24
N ILE A 189 7.12 3.79 -20.66
CA ILE A 189 7.96 4.98 -20.72
C ILE A 189 8.05 5.66 -19.36
N TYR A 190 9.19 6.26 -19.11
CA TYR A 190 9.41 7.05 -17.91
C TYR A 190 10.21 8.29 -18.29
N THR A 191 9.87 9.43 -17.72
CA THR A 191 10.61 10.68 -17.90
C THR A 191 11.14 11.17 -16.56
N LYS A 192 12.37 11.66 -16.58
CA LYS A 192 12.94 12.37 -15.43
C LYS A 192 13.95 13.38 -15.93
N MET A 193 13.77 14.64 -15.53
CA MET A 193 14.59 15.76 -16.01
C MET A 193 14.67 15.73 -17.54
N ASN A 194 15.87 15.65 -18.10
CA ASN A 194 16.10 15.67 -19.54
C ASN A 194 16.22 14.27 -20.16
N PHE A 195 15.73 13.22 -19.49
CA PHE A 195 15.81 11.86 -20.00
C PHE A 195 14.46 11.21 -20.17
N LEU A 196 14.33 10.50 -21.30
CA LEU A 196 13.23 9.61 -21.61
C LEU A 196 13.74 8.18 -21.68
N TYR A 197 13.17 7.32 -20.84
CA TYR A 197 13.47 5.90 -20.75
C TYR A 197 12.34 5.14 -21.44
N LEU A 198 12.70 4.26 -22.38
CA LEU A 198 11.76 3.45 -23.12
C LEU A 198 12.05 1.98 -22.85
N LEU A 199 11.02 1.23 -22.47
CA LEU A 199 11.08 -0.22 -22.40
C LEU A 199 10.28 -0.84 -23.54
N THR A 200 10.97 -1.67 -24.31
CA THR A 200 10.40 -2.50 -25.36
C THR A 200 10.10 -3.90 -24.81
N ASP A 201 9.76 -4.85 -25.67
CA ASP A 201 9.62 -6.27 -25.29
C ASP A 201 10.96 -6.95 -24.97
N ASN A 202 12.10 -6.35 -25.37
CA ASN A 202 13.41 -6.94 -25.15
C ASN A 202 14.55 -5.90 -24.98
N GLU A 203 14.27 -4.60 -25.05
CA GLU A 203 15.29 -3.56 -25.04
C GLU A 203 14.94 -2.44 -24.06
N LEU A 204 15.98 -1.89 -23.44
CA LEU A 204 15.93 -0.59 -22.82
C LEU A 204 16.59 0.42 -23.75
N MET A 205 15.92 1.55 -23.94
CA MET A 205 16.45 2.68 -24.70
C MET A 205 16.35 3.94 -23.84
N ILE A 206 17.35 4.81 -23.95
CA ILE A 206 17.37 6.09 -23.24
C ILE A 206 17.66 7.19 -24.25
N PHE A 207 16.81 8.21 -24.21
CA PHE A 207 16.92 9.40 -25.03
C PHE A 207 17.23 10.60 -24.15
N ASP A 208 18.23 11.38 -24.54
CA ASP A 208 18.37 12.75 -24.09
C ASP A 208 17.33 13.61 -24.82
N ILE A 209 16.47 14.23 -24.03
CA ILE A 209 15.38 15.11 -24.44
C ILE A 209 15.60 16.56 -24.00
N SER A 210 16.86 16.96 -23.75
CA SER A 210 17.21 18.37 -23.45
C SER A 210 16.81 19.33 -24.56
N ASP A 211 16.93 18.88 -25.81
CA ASP A 211 16.25 19.50 -26.95
C ASP A 211 15.15 18.54 -27.41
N ILE A 212 13.94 18.83 -26.97
CA ILE A 212 12.75 18.05 -27.29
C ILE A 212 12.50 17.93 -28.79
N TYR A 213 12.95 18.90 -29.62
CA TYR A 213 12.75 18.88 -31.06
C TYR A 213 13.74 17.98 -31.77
N THR A 214 14.85 17.64 -31.10
CA THR A 214 15.83 16.68 -31.58
C THR A 214 16.20 15.68 -30.48
N PRO A 215 15.28 14.78 -30.05
CA PRO A 215 15.62 13.76 -29.08
C PRO A 215 16.76 12.89 -29.60
N LYS A 216 17.77 12.66 -28.77
CA LYS A 216 18.95 11.88 -29.15
C LYS A 216 18.95 10.57 -28.39
N GLU A 217 18.96 9.45 -29.11
CA GLU A 217 19.26 8.17 -28.50
C GLU A 217 20.69 8.22 -27.96
N VAL A 218 20.84 8.09 -26.65
CA VAL A 218 22.14 8.06 -25.98
C VAL A 218 22.47 6.66 -25.48
N PHE A 219 21.48 5.77 -25.49
CA PHE A 219 21.65 4.38 -25.10
C PHE A 219 20.58 3.47 -25.68
N ARG A 220 20.99 2.26 -26.05
CA ARG A 220 20.12 1.13 -26.38
C ARG A 220 20.83 -0.16 -25.98
N LYS A 221 20.11 -1.06 -25.29
CA LYS A 221 20.61 -2.40 -24.99
C LYS A 221 19.48 -3.42 -24.97
N SER A 222 19.68 -4.46 -25.78
CA SER A 222 18.83 -5.63 -25.81
C SER A 222 19.06 -6.54 -24.59
N GLY A 223 18.09 -7.39 -24.27
CA GLY A 223 18.07 -8.27 -23.09
C GLY A 223 17.71 -7.58 -21.78
N ILE A 224 17.26 -6.32 -21.81
CA ILE A 224 16.76 -5.61 -20.63
C ILE A 224 15.23 -5.52 -20.72
N THR A 225 14.56 -6.23 -19.81
CA THR A 225 13.12 -6.18 -19.59
C THR A 225 12.86 -6.11 -18.09
N GLY A 226 11.71 -5.57 -17.67
CA GLY A 226 11.36 -5.49 -16.26
C GLY A 226 10.44 -4.34 -15.95
N GLN A 227 10.33 -4.03 -14.67
CA GLN A 227 9.55 -2.90 -14.16
C GLN A 227 10.51 -1.83 -13.64
N ILE A 228 10.35 -0.59 -14.13
CA ILE A 228 11.01 0.57 -13.51
C ILE A 228 10.38 0.75 -12.12
N LEU A 229 11.19 0.66 -11.07
CA LEU A 229 10.73 0.83 -9.69
C LEU A 229 10.78 2.30 -9.27
N THR A 230 11.93 2.94 -9.46
CA THR A 230 12.17 4.33 -9.06
C THR A 230 13.43 4.86 -9.73
N GLU A 231 13.59 6.17 -9.72
CA GLU A 231 14.86 6.85 -9.92
C GLU A 231 15.23 7.56 -8.61
N ASP A 232 16.48 7.41 -8.16
CA ASP A 232 17.02 8.13 -7.01
C ASP A 232 18.48 8.50 -7.30
N SER A 233 18.82 9.77 -7.10
CA SER A 233 20.19 10.28 -7.17
C SER A 233 20.93 10.00 -8.48
N GLY A 234 20.23 10.07 -9.63
CA GLY A 234 20.76 9.80 -10.97
C GLY A 234 20.80 8.32 -11.36
N ASN A 235 20.23 7.44 -10.54
CA ASN A 235 20.20 6.00 -10.75
C ASN A 235 18.77 5.51 -10.97
N LEU A 236 18.53 4.87 -12.10
CA LEU A 236 17.28 4.17 -12.38
C LEU A 236 17.36 2.74 -11.87
N PHE A 237 16.36 2.32 -11.08
CA PHE A 237 16.24 0.99 -10.50
C PHE A 237 15.18 0.20 -11.25
N ILE A 238 15.58 -0.91 -11.89
CA ILE A 238 14.68 -1.77 -12.66
C ILE A 238 14.68 -3.16 -12.02
N LYS A 239 13.50 -3.61 -11.57
CA LYS A 239 13.29 -4.98 -11.11
C LYS A 239 13.12 -5.88 -12.33
N ARG A 240 14.02 -6.86 -12.47
CA ARG A 240 13.86 -7.96 -13.42
C ARG A 240 13.46 -9.21 -12.66
N ASN A 241 13.02 -10.24 -13.38
CA ASN A 241 12.55 -11.49 -12.75
C ASN A 241 13.60 -12.20 -11.87
N LYS A 242 14.90 -11.91 -12.03
CA LYS A 242 15.99 -12.64 -11.37
C LYS A 242 17.04 -11.76 -10.69
N ASP A 243 16.96 -10.45 -10.85
CA ASP A 243 18.01 -9.54 -10.41
C ASP A 243 17.49 -8.09 -10.31
N LEU A 244 18.36 -7.22 -9.80
CA LEU A 244 18.20 -5.78 -9.81
C LEU A 244 19.16 -5.17 -10.83
N LEU A 245 18.61 -4.43 -11.78
CA LEU A 245 19.37 -3.64 -12.73
C LEU A 245 19.39 -2.18 -12.27
N ILE A 246 20.58 -1.62 -12.08
CA ILE A 246 20.76 -0.19 -11.79
C ILE A 246 21.46 0.47 -12.97
N LEU A 247 20.92 1.59 -13.41
CA LEU A 247 21.42 2.35 -14.55
C LEU A 247 21.76 3.76 -14.09
N THR A 248 23.03 4.13 -14.21
CA THR A 248 23.51 5.45 -13.80
C THR A 248 23.67 6.32 -15.02
N ILE A 249 23.01 7.47 -14.99
CA ILE A 249 23.05 8.43 -16.09
C ILE A 249 23.59 9.76 -15.57
N THR A 250 24.61 10.28 -16.26
CA THR A 250 25.20 11.58 -15.95
C THR A 250 25.25 12.44 -17.20
N GLY A 251 24.74 13.67 -17.10
CA GLY A 251 24.71 14.60 -18.23
C GLY A 251 23.77 14.13 -19.34
N HIS A 252 24.33 13.55 -20.40
CA HIS A 252 23.62 12.97 -21.56
C HIS A 252 24.15 11.57 -21.94
N GLU A 253 25.01 10.96 -21.13
CA GLU A 253 25.56 9.65 -21.46
C GLU A 253 25.14 8.64 -20.41
N LEU A 254 24.72 7.45 -20.86
CA LEU A 254 24.67 6.32 -19.95
C LEU A 254 26.09 6.01 -19.56
N TYR A 255 26.43 6.42 -18.35
CA TYR A 255 27.75 6.22 -17.82
C TYR A 255 27.93 4.77 -17.36
N LYS A 256 26.84 4.13 -16.87
CA LYS A 256 26.97 2.77 -16.36
C LYS A 256 25.70 1.93 -16.32
N ILE A 257 25.92 0.63 -16.49
CA ILE A 257 24.96 -0.43 -16.22
C ILE A 257 25.54 -1.33 -15.14
N LEU A 258 24.75 -1.56 -14.11
CA LEU A 258 25.09 -2.44 -13.03
C LEU A 258 24.05 -3.53 -12.92
N GLU A 259 24.49 -4.75 -13.18
CA GLU A 259 23.65 -5.94 -13.07
C GLU A 259 23.98 -6.64 -11.75
N PHE A 260 23.10 -6.47 -10.77
CA PHE A 260 23.24 -7.11 -9.47
C PHE A 260 22.48 -8.42 -9.45
N ASN A 261 23.16 -9.44 -9.99
CA ASN A 261 22.72 -10.82 -9.96
C ASN A 261 22.91 -11.40 -8.56
N GLY A 262 21.87 -12.00 -8.00
CA GLY A 262 21.98 -12.71 -6.74
C GLY A 262 20.63 -13.20 -6.24
N PHE A 263 20.64 -14.30 -5.48
CA PHE A 263 19.46 -14.83 -4.80
C PHE A 263 18.68 -13.72 -4.08
N PHE A 264 19.42 -12.80 -3.44
CA PHE A 264 18.87 -11.67 -2.71
C PHE A 264 18.00 -10.70 -3.54
N PHE A 265 18.27 -10.56 -4.84
CA PHE A 265 17.49 -9.66 -5.70
C PHE A 265 16.41 -10.38 -6.50
N SER A 266 16.40 -11.72 -6.45
CA SER A 266 15.42 -12.56 -7.15
C SER A 266 14.18 -12.90 -6.35
N SER A 267 14.22 -12.77 -5.01
CA SER A 267 13.17 -13.21 -4.09
C SER A 267 12.90 -12.24 -2.94
N PHE A 268 13.31 -10.97 -3.05
CA PHE A 268 13.04 -10.01 -1.99
C PHE A 268 11.54 -9.68 -1.90
N GLU A 269 11.04 -9.60 -0.68
CA GLU A 269 9.64 -9.30 -0.36
C GLU A 269 9.37 -7.79 -0.46
N SER A 270 10.36 -6.96 -0.11
CA SER A 270 10.27 -5.50 -0.19
C SER A 270 11.61 -4.84 -0.47
N MET A 271 11.63 -3.78 -1.28
CA MET A 271 12.80 -2.93 -1.50
C MET A 271 12.42 -1.45 -1.41
N LYS A 272 13.25 -0.68 -0.72
CA LYS A 272 13.13 0.78 -0.62
C LYS A 272 14.46 1.44 -0.97
N VAL A 273 14.42 2.57 -1.67
CA VAL A 273 15.61 3.37 -2.01
C VAL A 273 15.42 4.77 -1.43
N LYS A 274 16.47 5.29 -0.78
CA LYS A 274 16.51 6.68 -0.30
C LYS A 274 17.96 7.16 -0.30
N ASN A 275 18.24 8.24 -1.02
CA ASN A 275 19.56 8.87 -1.06
C ASN A 275 20.68 7.88 -1.42
N SER A 276 20.49 7.10 -2.49
CA SER A 276 21.38 6.04 -2.98
C SER A 276 21.60 4.86 -2.01
N ILE A 277 20.84 4.79 -0.91
CA ILE A 277 20.83 3.64 0.00
C ILE A 277 19.63 2.76 -0.32
N ILE A 278 19.87 1.47 -0.48
CA ILE A 278 18.89 0.46 -0.89
C ILE A 278 18.69 -0.49 0.28
N TYR A 279 17.46 -0.55 0.79
CA TYR A 279 17.02 -1.43 1.87
C TYR A 279 16.24 -2.58 1.26
N VAL A 280 16.69 -3.82 1.48
CA VAL A 280 16.08 -5.03 0.90
C VAL A 280 15.66 -5.98 2.01
N ALA A 281 14.35 -6.19 2.15
CA ALA A 281 13.76 -7.20 3.02
C ALA A 281 13.79 -8.55 2.29
N ASN A 282 14.44 -9.55 2.88
CA ASN A 282 14.76 -10.79 2.18
C ASN A 282 14.41 -12.05 2.97
N GLY A 283 13.24 -12.03 3.61
CA GLY A 283 12.75 -13.15 4.37
C GLY A 283 13.79 -13.66 5.37
N ASP A 284 14.05 -14.96 5.33
CA ASP A 284 14.96 -15.71 6.20
C ASP A 284 16.42 -15.23 6.18
N LEU A 285 16.80 -14.38 5.23
CA LEU A 285 18.16 -13.85 5.12
C LEU A 285 18.36 -12.51 5.84
N GLY A 286 17.28 -11.89 6.30
CA GLY A 286 17.33 -10.62 6.99
C GLY A 286 17.22 -9.38 6.08
N LEU A 287 17.71 -8.26 6.61
CA LEU A 287 17.66 -6.94 6.00
C LEU A 287 19.04 -6.62 5.47
N PHE A 288 19.09 -6.36 4.16
CA PHE A 288 20.31 -5.97 3.50
C PHE A 288 20.26 -4.49 3.21
N ILE A 289 21.27 -3.77 3.69
CA ILE A 289 21.43 -2.35 3.43
C ILE A 289 22.64 -2.21 2.50
N TYR A 290 22.35 -1.73 1.30
CA TYR A 290 23.38 -1.48 0.30
C TYR A 290 23.49 0.02 0.05
N GLN A 291 24.71 0.45 -0.28
CA GLN A 291 24.96 1.74 -0.88
C GLN A 291 25.57 1.49 -2.24
N LEU A 292 25.09 2.24 -3.22
CA LEU A 292 25.82 2.38 -4.46
C LEU A 292 26.96 3.39 -4.25
N ASP A 293 28.21 2.93 -4.29
CA ASP A 293 29.37 3.80 -4.08
C ASP A 293 29.75 4.60 -5.35
N ASN A 294 30.68 5.54 -5.21
CA ASN A 294 31.13 6.37 -6.33
C ASN A 294 31.95 5.60 -7.38
N ASN A 295 32.31 4.34 -7.15
CA ASN A 295 32.91 3.44 -8.16
C ASN A 295 31.86 2.49 -8.76
N ASP A 296 30.59 2.77 -8.45
CA ASP A 296 29.40 2.05 -8.77
C ASP A 296 29.54 0.55 -8.55
N LYS A 297 30.03 0.21 -7.37
CA LYS A 297 29.87 -1.07 -6.74
C LYS A 297 28.71 -0.95 -5.77
N LEU A 298 27.84 -1.95 -5.79
CA LEU A 298 26.90 -2.11 -4.71
C LEU A 298 27.66 -2.61 -3.49
N ILE A 299 28.00 -1.69 -2.61
CA ILE A 299 28.63 -1.99 -1.35
C ILE A 299 27.51 -2.37 -0.40
N LEU A 300 27.56 -3.61 0.07
CA LEU A 300 26.82 -3.98 1.26
C LEU A 300 27.37 -3.16 2.42
N LEU A 301 26.60 -2.17 2.89
CA LEU A 301 26.98 -1.37 4.04
C LEU A 301 26.86 -2.20 5.31
N SER A 302 25.75 -2.91 5.42
CA SER A 302 25.46 -3.73 6.57
C SER A 302 24.47 -4.82 6.20
N ARG A 303 24.50 -5.88 6.98
CA ARG A 303 23.41 -6.84 7.08
C ARG A 303 22.88 -6.72 8.48
N TYR A 304 21.57 -6.59 8.56
CA TYR A 304 20.89 -6.83 9.80
C TYR A 304 20.25 -8.21 9.69
N HIS A 305 20.82 -9.16 10.41
CA HIS A 305 20.17 -10.44 10.66
C HIS A 305 19.86 -10.48 12.15
N PRO A 306 18.59 -10.65 12.55
CA PRO A 306 18.26 -10.86 13.96
C PRO A 306 19.02 -12.07 14.50
N GLU A 307 19.55 -11.99 15.72
CA GLU A 307 20.42 -13.03 16.28
C GLU A 307 19.76 -14.42 16.21
N GLU A 308 20.50 -15.44 15.74
CA GLU A 308 20.07 -16.84 15.84
C GLU A 308 20.02 -17.21 17.32
N ASN A 309 18.81 -17.43 17.85
CA ASN A 309 18.64 -17.93 19.19
C ASN A 309 18.64 -19.47 19.13
N GLU A 310 19.41 -20.17 19.96
CA GLU A 310 19.49 -21.66 19.96
C GLU A 310 18.13 -22.36 20.14
N LYS A 311 17.09 -21.60 20.54
CA LYS A 311 15.70 -22.06 20.70
C LYS A 311 14.78 -21.71 19.51
N MET A 312 15.22 -20.90 18.55
CA MET A 312 14.40 -20.29 17.48
C MET A 312 15.18 -20.22 16.15
N PRO A 313 15.11 -21.28 15.31
CA PRO A 313 16.03 -21.49 14.19
C PRO A 313 15.77 -20.71 12.89
N LEU A 314 14.68 -19.94 12.74
CA LEU A 314 14.38 -19.21 11.49
C LEU A 314 13.74 -17.85 11.78
N ASN A 315 14.44 -16.77 11.40
CA ASN A 315 13.98 -15.39 11.54
C ASN A 315 13.72 -14.80 10.13
N ILE A 316 12.46 -14.54 9.77
CA ILE A 316 12.08 -14.11 8.40
C ILE A 316 11.72 -12.63 8.37
N ILE A 317 12.55 -11.76 7.81
CA ILE A 317 12.21 -10.34 7.56
C ILE A 317 11.27 -10.21 6.36
N ASP A 318 9.98 -10.06 6.64
CA ASP A 318 8.93 -9.95 5.62
C ASP A 318 8.82 -8.52 5.05
N LYS A 319 8.94 -7.49 5.89
CA LYS A 319 8.66 -6.09 5.49
C LYS A 319 9.65 -5.11 6.09
N VAL A 320 9.82 -3.99 5.40
CA VAL A 320 10.61 -2.82 5.83
C VAL A 320 9.80 -1.55 5.57
N PHE A 321 9.62 -0.75 6.62
CA PHE A 321 9.01 0.59 6.53
C PHE A 321 9.98 1.65 7.03
N LEU A 322 9.95 2.83 6.40
CA LEU A 322 10.79 3.97 6.74
C LEU A 322 9.93 5.04 7.44
N PHE A 323 10.26 5.40 8.67
CA PHE A 323 9.60 6.45 9.44
C PHE A 323 10.63 7.44 10.00
N ASN A 324 10.61 8.71 9.55
CA ASN A 324 11.47 9.79 10.06
C ASN A 324 12.98 9.45 10.14
N GLY A 325 13.50 8.63 9.21
CA GLY A 325 14.91 8.20 9.21
C GLY A 325 15.23 6.99 10.10
N LYS A 326 14.23 6.44 10.81
CA LYS A 326 14.26 5.11 11.46
C LYS A 326 13.50 4.10 10.59
N ALA A 327 13.79 2.81 10.69
CA ALA A 327 12.98 1.77 10.07
C ALA A 327 12.15 1.10 11.16
N THR A 328 10.82 1.20 11.08
CA THR A 328 9.99 0.85 12.23
C THR A 328 9.48 -0.56 12.24
N ASN A 329 9.32 -1.23 11.10
CA ASN A 329 8.99 -2.65 11.13
C ASN A 329 9.92 -3.47 10.26
N VAL A 330 10.53 -4.43 10.94
CA VAL A 330 10.82 -5.76 10.47
C VAL A 330 9.83 -6.68 11.19
N VAL A 331 8.91 -7.30 10.45
CA VAL A 331 8.07 -8.40 10.96
C VAL A 331 8.87 -9.68 10.76
N LEU A 332 9.17 -10.37 11.86
CA LEU A 332 9.80 -11.69 11.85
C LEU A 332 8.73 -12.76 12.00
N GLY A 333 8.41 -13.47 10.92
CA GLY A 333 7.60 -14.68 11.01
C GLY A 333 8.45 -15.88 11.44
N TYR A 334 8.06 -16.57 12.52
CA TYR A 334 8.80 -17.77 12.99
C TYR A 334 8.13 -19.08 12.58
N GLU A 335 8.89 -20.02 12.00
CA GLU A 335 8.46 -21.40 11.81
C GLU A 335 9.51 -22.36 12.37
N THR A 336 9.12 -23.27 13.27
CA THR A 336 10.02 -24.34 13.76
C THR A 336 9.31 -25.68 13.62
N ASN A 337 9.96 -26.68 13.00
CA ASN A 337 9.47 -28.06 12.93
C ASN A 337 7.96 -28.19 12.58
N ASN A 338 7.48 -27.47 11.55
CA ASN A 338 6.08 -27.43 11.11
C ASN A 338 5.07 -26.89 12.15
N LYS A 339 5.51 -26.06 13.10
CA LYS A 339 4.64 -25.27 13.99
C LYS A 339 5.11 -23.80 13.99
N HIS A 340 4.20 -22.92 13.61
CA HIS A 340 4.34 -21.47 13.77
C HIS A 340 4.28 -21.14 15.28
N ILE A 341 5.30 -20.44 15.81
CA ILE A 341 5.44 -20.18 17.27
C ILE A 341 5.07 -18.72 17.64
N GLY A 342 4.85 -17.86 16.65
CA GLY A 342 4.46 -16.45 16.81
C GLY A 342 5.16 -15.60 15.75
N ASP A 343 4.87 -14.30 15.73
CA ASP A 343 5.67 -13.31 15.02
C ASP A 343 6.52 -12.53 16.05
N GLU A 344 7.45 -11.70 15.59
CA GLU A 344 8.13 -10.70 16.40
C GLU A 344 8.13 -9.35 15.69
N VAL A 345 7.98 -8.30 16.49
CA VAL A 345 8.14 -6.92 16.04
C VAL A 345 9.51 -6.43 16.47
N GLU A 346 10.34 -6.07 15.49
CA GLU A 346 11.67 -5.57 15.72
C GLU A 346 11.82 -4.12 15.25
N LEU A 347 12.34 -3.27 16.15
CA LEU A 347 12.56 -1.86 15.88
C LEU A 347 14.04 -1.63 15.57
N ILE A 348 14.33 -1.18 14.35
CA ILE A 348 15.70 -1.02 13.86
C ILE A 348 15.96 0.45 13.56
N ASP A 349 16.90 1.04 14.30
CA ASP A 349 17.44 2.34 13.91
C ASP A 349 18.38 2.17 12.72
N ILE A 350 17.98 2.72 11.58
CA ILE A 350 18.76 2.75 10.34
C ILE A 350 19.21 4.16 9.99
N SER A 351 19.18 5.08 10.96
CA SER A 351 19.68 6.44 10.76
C SER A 351 21.17 6.45 10.40
N ASP A 352 21.93 5.46 10.89
CA ASP A 352 23.21 5.05 10.33
C ASP A 352 23.05 3.75 9.52
N PRO A 353 23.10 3.80 8.17
CA PRO A 353 22.94 2.63 7.32
C PRO A 353 24.11 1.63 7.41
N HIS A 354 25.28 2.05 7.92
CA HIS A 354 26.42 1.17 8.14
C HIS A 354 26.29 0.34 9.41
N ASN A 355 25.48 0.81 10.34
CA ASN A 355 25.31 0.19 11.63
C ASN A 355 23.83 0.24 12.01
N PRO A 356 22.98 -0.58 11.37
CA PRO A 356 21.60 -0.74 11.81
C PRO A 356 21.61 -1.29 13.23
N ILE A 357 21.01 -0.55 14.15
CA ILE A 357 20.98 -0.92 15.56
C ILE A 357 19.58 -1.43 15.87
N CYS A 358 19.49 -2.68 16.33
CA CYS A 358 18.30 -3.14 17.01
C CYS A 358 18.10 -2.30 18.28
N LEU A 359 17.08 -1.46 18.27
CA LEU A 359 16.69 -0.70 19.46
C LEU A 359 15.97 -1.59 20.48
N GLY A 360 15.49 -2.74 20.01
CA GLY A 360 14.91 -3.83 20.78
C GLY A 360 13.84 -4.54 19.98
N ASN A 361 13.33 -5.60 20.59
CA ASN A 361 12.39 -6.52 19.97
C ASN A 361 11.24 -6.86 20.92
N ILE A 362 10.10 -7.25 20.35
CA ILE A 362 8.93 -7.75 21.07
C ILE A 362 8.69 -9.19 20.63
N PRO A 363 9.10 -10.18 21.43
CA PRO A 363 8.95 -11.57 21.04
C PRO A 363 7.49 -11.99 21.15
N TYR A 364 7.10 -12.97 20.32
CA TYR A 364 5.77 -13.59 20.28
C TYR A 364 4.64 -12.58 20.11
N ALA A 365 4.86 -11.57 19.27
CA ALA A 365 3.85 -10.65 18.81
C ALA A 365 2.80 -11.40 17.96
N TYR A 366 1.53 -11.06 18.15
CA TYR A 366 0.39 -11.57 17.39
C TYR A 366 -0.27 -10.46 16.58
N ASP A 367 -0.35 -9.27 17.15
CA ASP A 367 -0.92 -8.08 16.54
C ASP A 367 -0.36 -6.84 17.24
N TYR A 368 -0.48 -5.67 16.62
CA TYR A 368 -0.13 -4.41 17.26
C TYR A 368 -0.98 -3.25 16.75
N ILE A 369 -0.92 -2.14 17.49
CA ILE A 369 -1.53 -0.88 17.10
C ILE A 369 -0.69 0.29 17.60
N ILE A 370 -0.59 1.37 16.82
CA ILE A 370 0.07 2.61 17.23
C ILE A 370 -1.03 3.60 17.63
N ILE A 371 -0.94 4.14 18.84
CA ILE A 371 -1.84 5.18 19.34
C ILE A 371 -0.98 6.35 19.81
N GLY A 372 -1.03 7.46 19.07
CA GLY A 372 -0.18 8.61 19.32
C GLY A 372 1.31 8.27 19.19
N ASP A 373 2.06 8.45 20.27
CA ASP A 373 3.51 8.21 20.31
C ASP A 373 3.89 6.80 20.79
N TYR A 374 2.91 5.91 20.98
CA TYR A 374 3.11 4.60 21.61
C TYR A 374 2.66 3.44 20.74
N LEU A 375 3.46 2.38 20.74
CA LEU A 375 3.14 1.09 20.13
C LEU A 375 2.59 0.15 21.21
N TYR A 376 1.43 -0.44 20.94
CA TYR A 376 0.81 -1.47 21.77
C TYR A 376 0.93 -2.77 20.99
N CYS A 377 1.60 -3.77 21.57
CA CYS A 377 1.84 -5.05 20.90
C CYS A 377 1.27 -6.20 21.73
N ALA A 378 0.34 -6.95 21.12
CA ALA A 378 -0.32 -8.11 21.68
C ALA A 378 0.69 -9.24 21.59
N ASN A 379 1.16 -9.71 22.74
CA ASN A 379 2.26 -10.65 22.75
C ASN A 379 2.21 -11.58 23.97
N SER A 380 2.94 -12.69 23.86
CA SER A 380 3.33 -13.47 25.04
C SER A 380 4.70 -13.04 25.54
N TYR A 381 4.88 -12.98 26.86
CA TYR A 381 6.11 -12.51 27.47
C TYR A 381 6.47 -13.35 28.70
N PHE A 382 7.76 -13.43 29.03
CA PHE A 382 8.25 -14.18 30.17
C PHE A 382 8.45 -13.28 31.40
N GLU A 383 7.97 -13.72 32.56
CA GLU A 383 8.41 -13.19 33.86
C GLU A 383 9.02 -14.31 34.72
N LYS A 384 9.56 -13.96 35.91
CA LYS A 384 10.30 -14.89 36.79
C LYS A 384 9.55 -16.19 37.13
N THR A 385 8.24 -16.18 36.97
CA THR A 385 7.28 -17.20 37.39
C THR A 385 6.65 -17.98 36.24
N GLY A 386 6.90 -17.63 34.97
CA GLY A 386 6.35 -18.37 33.81
C GLY A 386 6.15 -17.54 32.55
N ILE A 387 5.42 -18.12 31.58
CA ILE A 387 4.92 -17.44 30.38
C ILE A 387 3.62 -16.73 30.74
N TYR A 388 3.53 -15.47 30.38
CA TYR A 388 2.36 -14.63 30.53
C TYR A 388 1.85 -14.23 29.14
N PHE A 389 0.53 -14.19 29.01
CA PHE A 389 -0.13 -13.63 27.83
C PHE A 389 -0.63 -12.24 28.19
N GLY A 390 -0.73 -11.32 27.22
CA GLY A 390 -1.18 -9.97 27.47
C GLY A 390 -0.75 -9.00 26.38
N PHE A 391 -0.24 -7.84 26.75
CA PHE A 391 0.38 -6.97 25.77
C PHE A 391 1.46 -6.09 26.38
N THR A 392 2.30 -5.55 25.51
CA THR A 392 3.41 -4.68 25.86
C THR A 392 3.19 -3.29 25.26
N ILE A 393 3.36 -2.25 26.08
CA ILE A 393 3.29 -0.84 25.65
C ILE A 393 4.71 -0.30 25.54
N ILE A 394 5.01 0.33 24.40
CA ILE A 394 6.35 0.80 24.04
C ILE A 394 6.30 2.25 23.58
N ASP A 395 7.24 3.04 24.08
CA ASP A 395 7.61 4.31 23.45
C ASP A 395 8.58 4.01 22.29
N TYR A 396 8.04 4.05 21.07
CA TYR A 396 8.79 3.74 19.85
C TYR A 396 9.56 4.96 19.30
N LYS A 397 9.24 6.17 19.77
CA LYS A 397 9.93 7.40 19.35
C LYS A 397 11.21 7.62 20.14
N SER A 398 11.29 7.09 21.35
CA SER A 398 12.51 7.11 22.15
C SER A 398 13.71 6.49 21.42
N LEU A 399 14.92 6.83 21.87
CA LEU A 399 16.18 6.38 21.25
C LEU A 399 16.48 4.89 21.51
N ALA A 400 15.58 4.17 22.18
CA ALA A 400 15.64 2.73 22.46
C ALA A 400 14.20 2.19 22.47
N LEU A 401 14.01 0.88 22.28
CA LEU A 401 12.69 0.27 22.49
C LEU A 401 12.39 0.26 23.99
N THR A 402 11.77 1.35 24.47
CA THR A 402 11.51 1.51 25.90
C THR A 402 10.17 0.86 26.24
N LYS A 403 10.24 -0.35 26.79
CA LYS A 403 9.08 -1.00 27.41
C LYS A 403 8.59 -0.14 28.58
N LEU A 404 7.41 0.43 28.43
CA LEU A 404 6.76 1.19 29.50
C LEU A 404 6.11 0.24 30.50
N LYS A 405 5.37 -0.74 29.99
CA LYS A 405 4.57 -1.67 30.81
C LYS A 405 4.24 -2.94 30.04
N SER A 406 4.14 -4.06 30.77
CA SER A 406 3.36 -5.22 30.32
C SER A 406 2.05 -5.28 31.09
N VAL A 407 0.97 -5.54 30.37
CA VAL A 407 -0.36 -5.71 30.94
C VAL A 407 -0.73 -7.18 30.78
N PRO A 408 -0.88 -7.95 31.88
CA PRO A 408 -1.22 -9.36 31.81
C PRO A 408 -2.67 -9.55 31.35
N ALA A 409 -2.91 -10.66 30.66
CA ALA A 409 -4.23 -11.11 30.28
C ALA A 409 -5.13 -11.30 31.51
N PRO A 410 -6.46 -11.20 31.35
CA PRO A 410 -7.46 -11.34 32.42
C PRO A 410 -7.33 -12.59 33.28
N ARG A 411 -6.88 -13.69 32.67
CA ARG A 411 -6.79 -15.04 33.23
C ARG A 411 -5.61 -15.77 32.59
N GLU A 412 -5.14 -16.82 33.24
CA GLU A 412 -4.09 -17.68 32.72
C GLU A 412 -4.51 -18.33 31.40
N LEU A 413 -3.58 -18.44 30.44
CA LEU A 413 -3.74 -19.05 29.10
C LEU A 413 -4.62 -18.32 28.07
N LEU A 414 -5.09 -17.10 28.35
CA LEU A 414 -5.81 -16.29 27.37
C LEU A 414 -4.86 -15.62 26.38
N HIS A 415 -4.90 -16.02 25.11
CA HIS A 415 -3.99 -15.52 24.10
C HIS A 415 -4.53 -14.23 23.48
N PRO A 416 -3.79 -13.10 23.55
CA PRO A 416 -4.16 -11.88 22.86
C PRO A 416 -3.99 -12.12 21.34
N VAL A 417 -5.03 -11.87 20.56
CA VAL A 417 -5.01 -12.16 19.13
C VAL A 417 -5.12 -10.89 18.31
N LEU A 418 -5.96 -9.96 18.74
CA LEU A 418 -6.28 -8.77 17.94
C LEU A 418 -6.41 -7.52 18.81
N PHE A 419 -5.96 -6.40 18.28
CA PHE A 419 -6.28 -5.07 18.79
C PHE A 419 -7.26 -4.32 17.89
N ASN A 420 -7.99 -3.40 18.48
CA ASN A 420 -8.62 -2.29 17.77
C ASN A 420 -8.74 -1.09 18.72
N SER A 421 -9.06 0.09 18.22
CA SER A 421 -9.23 1.28 19.06
C SER A 421 -10.27 2.23 18.50
N ASN A 422 -10.97 2.93 19.37
CA ASN A 422 -11.71 4.14 19.01
C ASN A 422 -11.04 5.37 19.63
N SER A 423 -11.65 6.55 19.56
CA SER A 423 -11.03 7.78 20.11
C SER A 423 -10.82 7.77 21.63
N LYS A 424 -11.42 6.82 22.36
CA LYS A 424 -11.42 6.78 23.83
C LYS A 424 -10.67 5.58 24.40
N PHE A 425 -10.80 4.42 23.75
CA PHE A 425 -10.42 3.14 24.35
C PHE A 425 -9.66 2.25 23.37
N LEU A 426 -8.73 1.49 23.93
CA LEU A 426 -8.12 0.32 23.31
C LEU A 426 -8.98 -0.91 23.60
N PHE A 427 -9.21 -1.73 22.58
CA PHE A 427 -9.90 -3.01 22.66
C PHE A 427 -8.90 -4.12 22.41
N VAL A 428 -8.81 -5.06 23.36
CA VAL A 428 -7.91 -6.21 23.29
C VAL A 428 -8.76 -7.46 23.28
N LEU A 429 -8.61 -8.24 22.21
CA LEU A 429 -9.32 -9.50 22.06
C LEU A 429 -8.41 -10.66 22.45
N TYR A 430 -8.91 -11.50 23.33
CA TYR A 430 -8.31 -12.75 23.76
C TYR A 430 -9.12 -13.94 23.25
N ASP A 431 -8.45 -14.95 22.72
CA ASP A 431 -9.06 -16.23 22.34
C ASP A 431 -9.16 -17.15 23.57
N ASP A 432 -10.36 -17.69 23.81
CA ASP A 432 -10.71 -18.61 24.90
C ASP A 432 -11.53 -19.79 24.35
N ALA A 433 -10.88 -20.65 23.57
CA ALA A 433 -11.30 -22.00 23.20
C ALA A 433 -12.80 -22.16 22.89
N GLY A 434 -13.30 -21.45 21.88
CA GLY A 434 -14.72 -21.42 21.49
C GLY A 434 -15.43 -20.11 21.84
N SER A 435 -14.72 -19.18 22.50
CA SER A 435 -15.21 -17.86 22.89
C SER A 435 -14.11 -16.80 22.75
N SER A 436 -14.52 -15.54 22.64
CA SER A 436 -13.62 -14.40 22.57
C SER A 436 -13.90 -13.46 23.74
N ILE A 437 -12.87 -13.18 24.54
CA ILE A 437 -12.93 -12.21 25.63
C ILE A 437 -12.40 -10.87 25.11
N ILE A 438 -13.20 -9.83 25.26
CA ILE A 438 -12.81 -8.47 24.89
C ILE A 438 -12.59 -7.67 26.16
N GLU A 439 -11.36 -7.21 26.35
CA GLU A 439 -10.99 -6.26 27.39
C GLU A 439 -10.91 -4.86 26.79
N VAL A 440 -11.52 -3.90 27.47
CA VAL A 440 -11.56 -2.50 27.03
C VAL A 440 -10.79 -1.65 28.03
N LEU A 441 -9.82 -0.88 27.54
CA LEU A 441 -8.93 -0.09 28.37
C LEU A 441 -8.97 1.39 28.00
N ASP A 442 -8.99 2.27 29.01
CA ASP A 442 -8.61 3.67 28.87
C ASP A 442 -7.08 3.75 28.84
N VAL A 443 -6.54 4.29 27.75
CA VAL A 443 -5.10 4.38 27.50
C VAL A 443 -4.62 5.84 27.37
N LYS A 444 -5.39 6.80 27.88
CA LYS A 444 -4.96 8.22 27.94
C LYS A 444 -3.65 8.39 28.69
N ASP A 445 -3.45 7.60 29.73
CA ASP A 445 -2.16 7.44 30.39
C ASP A 445 -1.55 6.08 29.98
N PRO A 446 -0.61 6.04 29.02
CA PRO A 446 0.03 4.80 28.58
C PRO A 446 0.88 4.15 29.69
N PHE A 447 1.25 4.89 30.74
CA PHE A 447 1.96 4.35 31.91
C PHE A 447 1.00 3.63 32.87
N ASN A 448 -0.28 4.00 32.84
CA ASN A 448 -1.31 3.40 33.66
C ASN A 448 -2.61 3.13 32.87
N PRO A 449 -2.59 2.15 31.94
CA PRO A 449 -3.82 1.72 31.27
C PRO A 449 -4.81 1.16 32.29
N GLU A 450 -6.06 1.61 32.21
CA GLU A 450 -7.12 1.22 33.15
C GLU A 450 -8.15 0.35 32.43
N VAL A 451 -8.40 -0.85 32.94
CA VAL A 451 -9.48 -1.70 32.43
C VAL A 451 -10.81 -1.10 32.83
N VAL A 452 -11.57 -0.62 31.85
CA VAL A 452 -12.89 0.00 32.07
C VAL A 452 -14.03 -1.00 31.92
N SER A 453 -13.83 -2.06 31.16
CA SER A 453 -14.82 -3.12 30.98
C SER A 453 -14.18 -4.41 30.47
N ARG A 454 -14.88 -5.52 30.70
CA ARG A 454 -14.56 -6.82 30.12
C ARG A 454 -15.84 -7.58 29.84
N PHE A 455 -15.93 -8.16 28.66
CA PHE A 455 -17.07 -8.98 28.26
C PHE A 455 -16.65 -10.13 27.35
N GLU A 456 -17.52 -11.12 27.25
CA GLU A 456 -17.26 -12.37 26.51
C GLU A 456 -18.30 -12.52 25.40
N ILE A 457 -17.83 -12.95 24.23
CA ILE A 457 -18.66 -13.30 23.09
C ILE A 457 -18.47 -14.79 22.84
N ASN A 458 -19.57 -15.55 22.88
CA ASN A 458 -19.56 -17.00 22.65
C ASN A 458 -19.39 -17.34 21.15
N ASP A 459 -18.21 -17.02 20.61
CA ASP A 459 -17.71 -17.38 19.29
C ASP A 459 -16.21 -17.08 19.22
N ASP A 460 -15.50 -17.75 18.32
CA ASP A 460 -14.10 -17.44 18.02
C ASP A 460 -14.05 -16.26 17.04
N CYS A 461 -13.35 -15.19 17.40
CA CYS A 461 -13.24 -14.03 16.52
C CYS A 461 -12.30 -14.32 15.35
N MET A 462 -12.78 -14.07 14.12
CA MET A 462 -11.90 -13.96 12.95
C MET A 462 -11.26 -12.58 12.89
N ASP A 463 -12.07 -11.55 13.05
CA ASP A 463 -11.67 -10.16 12.95
C ASP A 463 -12.74 -9.27 13.58
N PHE A 464 -12.34 -8.11 14.08
CA PHE A 464 -13.28 -7.14 14.62
C PHE A 464 -12.81 -5.71 14.37
N CYS A 465 -13.78 -4.80 14.32
CA CYS A 465 -13.52 -3.37 14.34
C CYS A 465 -14.51 -2.67 15.26
N VAL A 466 -14.18 -1.43 15.64
CA VAL A 466 -15.01 -0.63 16.52
C VAL A 466 -15.24 0.75 15.91
N ASP A 467 -16.41 1.32 16.14
CA ASP A 467 -16.62 2.76 16.05
C ASP A 467 -16.73 3.36 17.46
N GLU A 468 -17.17 4.61 17.57
CA GLU A 468 -17.32 5.28 18.87
C GLU A 468 -18.26 4.57 19.85
N ASN A 469 -19.30 3.91 19.34
CA ASN A 469 -20.41 3.38 20.15
C ASN A 469 -20.78 1.92 19.83
N ASN A 470 -20.10 1.26 18.90
CA ASN A 470 -20.40 -0.09 18.46
C ASN A 470 -19.14 -0.92 18.24
N LEU A 471 -19.26 -2.22 18.49
CA LEU A 471 -18.29 -3.23 18.16
C LEU A 471 -18.86 -4.16 17.08
N TYR A 472 -18.08 -4.39 16.03
CA TYR A 472 -18.43 -5.23 14.90
C TYR A 472 -17.54 -6.46 14.90
N PHE A 473 -18.15 -7.62 15.08
CA PHE A 473 -17.45 -8.87 15.35
C PHE A 473 -17.75 -9.87 14.25
N ILE A 474 -16.71 -10.46 13.65
CA ILE A 474 -16.87 -11.63 12.77
C ILE A 474 -16.59 -12.90 13.56
N GLY A 475 -17.58 -13.77 13.65
CA GLY A 475 -17.45 -15.10 14.25
C GLY A 475 -16.98 -16.16 13.26
N ARG A 476 -15.92 -16.90 13.61
CA ARG A 476 -15.39 -18.04 12.86
C ARG A 476 -16.34 -19.22 12.93
N LEU A 477 -16.80 -19.61 14.12
CA LEU A 477 -17.57 -20.85 14.31
C LEU A 477 -18.96 -20.72 13.72
N ASN A 478 -19.60 -19.57 13.91
CA ASN A 478 -20.95 -19.33 13.39
C ASN A 478 -20.95 -18.71 11.98
N SER A 479 -19.78 -18.32 11.45
CA SER A 479 -19.64 -17.64 10.15
C SER A 479 -20.62 -16.46 10.01
N ASP A 480 -20.61 -15.57 10.99
CA ASP A 480 -21.54 -14.44 11.07
C ASP A 480 -20.83 -13.11 11.36
N LEU A 481 -21.49 -12.01 11.01
CA LEU A 481 -21.24 -10.69 11.56
C LEU A 481 -22.24 -10.43 12.69
N ARG A 482 -21.75 -9.94 13.82
CA ARG A 482 -22.54 -9.44 14.95
C ARG A 482 -22.18 -7.99 15.24
N ILE A 483 -23.19 -7.19 15.55
CA ILE A 483 -23.04 -5.80 15.97
C ILE A 483 -23.46 -5.70 17.43
N PHE A 484 -22.56 -5.21 18.26
CA PHE A 484 -22.79 -4.94 19.67
C PHE A 484 -22.80 -3.43 19.88
N SER A 485 -23.88 -2.90 20.44
CA SER A 485 -23.89 -1.55 20.99
C SER A 485 -23.03 -1.53 22.25
N ILE A 486 -22.09 -0.60 22.32
CA ILE A 486 -21.17 -0.36 23.44
C ILE A 486 -21.30 1.05 24.02
N GLU A 487 -22.45 1.72 23.82
CA GLU A 487 -22.76 3.02 24.46
C GLU A 487 -22.59 2.98 25.98
N ASP A 488 -23.04 1.88 26.61
CA ASP A 488 -22.60 1.49 27.95
C ASP A 488 -21.61 0.34 27.80
N ILE A 489 -20.32 0.68 27.89
CA ILE A 489 -19.22 -0.29 27.71
C ILE A 489 -19.27 -1.43 28.73
N ASN A 490 -19.93 -1.25 29.88
CA ASN A 490 -20.09 -2.27 30.92
C ASN A 490 -21.25 -3.24 30.62
N LYS A 491 -22.12 -2.88 29.67
CA LYS A 491 -23.30 -3.66 29.28
C LYS A 491 -23.45 -3.68 27.76
N PRO A 492 -22.45 -4.25 27.04
CA PRO A 492 -22.55 -4.39 25.60
C PRO A 492 -23.78 -5.21 25.24
N LYS A 493 -24.51 -4.76 24.23
CA LYS A 493 -25.77 -5.40 23.80
C LYS A 493 -25.67 -5.78 22.34
N GLU A 494 -25.84 -7.06 22.03
CA GLU A 494 -26.03 -7.49 20.64
C GLU A 494 -27.31 -6.86 20.10
N ILE A 495 -27.18 -6.06 19.03
CA ILE A 495 -28.28 -5.35 18.39
C ILE A 495 -28.58 -5.89 17.00
N TRP A 496 -27.64 -6.61 16.38
CA TRP A 496 -27.84 -7.19 15.06
C TRP A 496 -26.89 -8.37 14.79
N LYS A 497 -27.34 -9.33 13.98
CA LYS A 497 -26.56 -10.48 13.55
C LYS A 497 -26.97 -10.96 12.15
N LYS A 498 -26.00 -11.40 11.34
CA LYS A 498 -26.24 -12.03 10.04
C LYS A 498 -25.12 -12.98 9.62
N GLY A 499 -25.49 -14.11 9.04
CA GLY A 499 -24.54 -15.08 8.48
C GLY A 499 -23.93 -14.64 7.14
N PHE A 500 -22.66 -14.98 6.93
CA PHE A 500 -21.88 -14.77 5.71
C PHE A 500 -21.10 -16.04 5.35
N LEU A 501 -20.66 -16.17 4.10
CA LEU A 501 -19.87 -17.34 3.70
C LEU A 501 -18.40 -17.15 4.09
N TYR A 502 -17.96 -17.77 5.19
CA TYR A 502 -16.59 -17.67 5.71
C TYR A 502 -16.05 -16.22 5.73
N PRO A 503 -16.70 -15.32 6.49
CA PRO A 503 -16.18 -13.97 6.66
C PRO A 503 -14.82 -14.04 7.39
N PHE A 504 -13.83 -13.29 6.90
CA PHE A 504 -12.46 -13.34 7.42
C PHE A 504 -11.83 -11.97 7.69
N ARG A 505 -12.45 -10.87 7.23
CA ARG A 505 -12.00 -9.51 7.53
C ARG A 505 -13.19 -8.56 7.63
N ILE A 506 -13.13 -7.62 8.57
CA ILE A 506 -14.10 -6.52 8.67
C ILE A 506 -13.40 -5.17 8.80
N VAL A 507 -14.02 -4.17 8.18
CA VAL A 507 -13.58 -2.78 8.27
C VAL A 507 -14.82 -1.90 8.47
N CYS A 508 -14.77 -0.99 9.44
CA CYS A 508 -15.82 0.00 9.70
C CYS A 508 -15.31 1.41 9.39
N SER A 509 -16.15 2.22 8.74
CA SER A 509 -15.92 3.65 8.52
C SER A 509 -17.19 4.31 7.98
N ASP A 510 -17.40 5.57 8.39
CA ASP A 510 -18.39 6.49 7.83
C ASP A 510 -19.81 5.91 7.69
N GLY A 511 -20.25 5.14 8.68
CA GLY A 511 -21.57 4.54 8.64
C GLY A 511 -21.69 3.35 7.67
N PHE A 512 -20.57 2.75 7.28
CA PHE A 512 -20.51 1.52 6.50
C PHE A 512 -19.63 0.44 7.15
N LEU A 513 -19.99 -0.82 6.92
CA LEU A 513 -19.13 -1.98 7.14
C LEU A 513 -18.75 -2.61 5.79
N TYR A 514 -17.49 -2.97 5.68
CA TYR A 514 -16.95 -3.77 4.59
C TYR A 514 -16.55 -5.13 5.15
N ILE A 515 -17.17 -6.19 4.64
CA ILE A 515 -16.88 -7.57 5.06
C ILE A 515 -16.30 -8.32 3.89
N TYR A 516 -15.20 -9.02 4.13
CA TYR A 516 -14.55 -9.89 3.15
C TYR A 516 -14.85 -11.33 3.49
N CYS A 517 -15.39 -12.04 2.50
CA CYS A 517 -15.90 -13.39 2.59
C CYS A 517 -15.38 -14.22 1.42
N ASP A 518 -15.48 -15.55 1.50
CA ASP A 518 -15.14 -16.45 0.40
C ASP A 518 -15.99 -16.20 -0.86
N ASP A 519 -17.21 -15.68 -0.69
CA ASP A 519 -18.11 -15.31 -1.79
C ASP A 519 -18.03 -13.83 -2.19
N GLY A 520 -17.03 -13.11 -1.66
CA GLY A 520 -16.65 -11.77 -2.07
C GLY A 520 -16.79 -10.70 -0.99
N THR A 521 -16.84 -9.44 -1.42
CA THR A 521 -16.84 -8.26 -0.53
C THR A 521 -18.24 -7.65 -0.41
N TRP A 522 -18.65 -7.39 0.82
CA TRP A 522 -19.97 -6.88 1.16
C TRP A 522 -19.85 -5.48 1.74
N LYS A 523 -20.60 -4.52 1.18
CA LYS A 523 -20.77 -3.17 1.75
C LYS A 523 -22.14 -3.08 2.43
N ILE A 524 -22.14 -2.70 3.71
CA ILE A 524 -23.33 -2.65 4.55
C ILE A 524 -23.47 -1.24 5.13
N ASN A 525 -24.57 -0.55 4.88
CA ASN A 525 -24.92 0.68 5.57
C ASN A 525 -25.30 0.35 7.02
N ILE A 526 -24.67 1.02 7.96
CA ILE A 526 -24.87 0.94 9.42
C ILE A 526 -25.21 2.32 10.02
N GLU A 527 -25.81 3.23 9.26
CA GLU A 527 -26.41 4.46 9.80
C GLU A 527 -27.44 4.10 10.88
N ASP A 528 -28.33 3.17 10.55
CA ASP A 528 -29.18 2.47 11.51
C ASP A 528 -28.54 1.12 11.89
N LYS A 529 -27.80 1.09 13.00
CA LYS A 529 -27.10 -0.12 13.48
C LYS A 529 -28.06 -1.23 13.93
N ALA A 530 -29.31 -0.90 14.26
CA ALA A 530 -30.33 -1.89 14.60
C ALA A 530 -30.95 -2.52 13.33
N ASN A 531 -30.83 -1.84 12.19
CA ASN A 531 -31.26 -2.33 10.90
C ASN A 531 -30.25 -2.06 9.77
N PRO A 532 -29.03 -2.64 9.84
CA PRO A 532 -28.04 -2.55 8.78
C PRO A 532 -28.60 -3.00 7.43
N LYS A 533 -28.33 -2.21 6.40
CA LYS A 533 -28.78 -2.51 5.03
C LYS A 533 -27.59 -2.91 4.18
N ILE A 534 -27.64 -4.11 3.63
CA ILE A 534 -26.69 -4.50 2.59
C ILE A 534 -26.94 -3.61 1.38
N ILE A 535 -25.91 -2.89 0.96
CA ILE A 535 -25.95 -2.01 -0.19
C ILE A 535 -25.46 -2.77 -1.41
N VAL A 536 -24.31 -3.43 -1.26
CA VAL A 536 -23.62 -4.10 -2.36
C VAL A 536 -23.04 -5.42 -1.87
N LYS A 537 -23.18 -6.46 -2.70
CA LYS A 537 -22.36 -7.67 -2.66
C LYS A 537 -21.55 -7.72 -3.95
N ARG A 538 -20.23 -7.79 -3.84
CA ARG A 538 -19.31 -7.96 -4.97
C ARG A 538 -18.66 -9.34 -4.85
N SER A 539 -18.53 -10.07 -5.94
CA SER A 539 -17.98 -11.43 -5.94
C SER A 539 -16.50 -11.51 -5.51
N SER A 540 -15.78 -10.37 -5.53
CA SER A 540 -14.43 -10.17 -4.99
C SER A 540 -14.06 -8.68 -5.00
N MET A 541 -13.26 -8.21 -4.02
CA MET A 541 -12.50 -6.96 -4.15
C MET A 541 -11.31 -7.24 -5.07
N ILE A 542 -11.21 -6.48 -6.15
CA ILE A 542 -10.07 -6.57 -7.07
C ILE A 542 -9.49 -5.17 -7.11
N ILE A 543 -8.32 -5.02 -6.48
CA ILE A 543 -7.56 -3.78 -6.52
C ILE A 543 -7.16 -3.56 -7.98
N MET A 544 -7.66 -2.47 -8.56
CA MET A 544 -7.33 -2.09 -9.93
C MET A 544 -6.11 -1.17 -9.97
N ASP A 545 -5.98 -0.31 -8.95
CA ASP A 545 -4.88 0.64 -8.86
C ASP A 545 -4.68 1.13 -7.43
N VAL A 546 -3.46 1.57 -7.12
CA VAL A 546 -3.08 2.16 -5.82
C VAL A 546 -2.27 3.41 -6.09
N TYR A 547 -2.68 4.51 -5.46
CA TYR A 547 -1.99 5.78 -5.54
C TYR A 547 -1.50 6.22 -4.17
N VAL A 548 -0.24 6.65 -4.15
CA VAL A 548 0.47 7.16 -2.98
C VAL A 548 0.93 8.58 -3.37
N PRO A 549 0.50 9.62 -2.65
CA PRO A 549 0.89 11.01 -2.93
C PRO A 549 2.39 11.28 -2.93
#